data_AF-A0A914CJ92-F1
#
_entry.id   AF-A0A914CJ92-F1
#
_cell.length_a   1.000
_cell.length_b   1.000
_cell.length_c   1.000
_cell.angle_alpha   90.00
_cell.angle_beta   90.00
_cell.angle_gamma   90.00
#
_symmetry.space_group_name_H-M   'P 1'
#
loop_
_entity.id
_entity.type
_entity.pdbx_description
1 polymer ?
#
loop_
_entity_poly.entity_id
_entity_poly.type
_entity_poly.pdbx_seq_one_letter_code
_entity_poly.pdbx_strand_id
1 'polypeptide(L)'
;MSFDMDLYLYMSWIDPKMAHNEPDYILINDKKVLDRMWLPDLYFANAKTSHFHEVTVPNFNMYVNNAGVISYGTRVTLNVACNLNLKNYPLDQQLCYVKIISYAYTTNEMNVTWFDGISINYNSEIGLPELRIVSIKPDYCDGTYTYTLTQNSSRVGKNRSLFK
;
A
#
# COMPACT_ATOMS: atom_id res chain seq x y z
N MET A 1 11.14 18.41 -4.50
CA MET A 1 11.28 17.32 -5.49
C MET A 1 10.22 16.26 -5.21
N SER A 2 9.71 15.60 -6.23
CA SER A 2 8.75 14.48 -6.19
C SER A 2 8.78 13.73 -7.53
N PHE A 3 8.21 12.53 -7.57
CA PHE A 3 7.97 11.77 -8.79
C PHE A 3 6.52 11.32 -8.85
N ASP A 4 6.00 11.16 -10.06
CA ASP A 4 4.66 10.65 -10.31
C ASP A 4 4.70 9.14 -10.58
N MET A 5 3.69 8.44 -10.08
CA MET A 5 3.52 7.02 -10.31
C MET A 5 2.04 6.67 -10.44
N ASP A 6 1.75 5.73 -11.33
CA ASP A 6 0.44 5.12 -11.48
C ASP A 6 0.59 3.63 -11.14
N LEU A 7 -0.16 3.17 -10.14
CA LEU A 7 -0.07 1.80 -9.65
C LEU A 7 -1.45 1.15 -9.49
N TYR A 8 -1.42 -0.18 -9.43
CA TYR A 8 -2.51 -0.99 -8.91
C TYR A 8 -2.12 -1.47 -7.53
N LEU A 9 -2.88 -1.06 -6.51
CA LEU A 9 -2.71 -1.50 -5.14
C LEU A 9 -3.61 -2.71 -4.92
N TYR A 10 -2.99 -3.85 -4.61
CA TYR A 10 -3.70 -5.07 -4.20
C TYR A 10 -3.53 -5.28 -2.70
N MET A 11 -4.63 -5.63 -2.03
CA MET A 11 -4.69 -5.92 -0.61
C MET A 11 -5.52 -7.20 -0.39
N SER A 12 -5.16 -7.97 0.64
CA SER A 12 -5.93 -9.14 1.04
C SER A 12 -6.00 -9.22 2.56
N TRP A 13 -7.18 -9.51 3.09
CA TRP A 13 -7.39 -9.77 4.50
C TRP A 13 -8.52 -10.78 4.69
N ILE A 14 -8.72 -11.25 5.92
CA ILE A 14 -9.77 -12.21 6.25
C ILE A 14 -10.81 -11.50 7.13
N ASP A 15 -12.07 -11.54 6.71
CA ASP A 15 -13.21 -11.15 7.53
C ASP A 15 -14.15 -12.37 7.70
N PRO A 16 -14.20 -12.99 8.89
CA PRO A 16 -15.07 -14.13 9.16
C PRO A 16 -16.57 -13.85 8.94
N LYS A 17 -17.00 -12.58 9.00
CA LYS A 17 -18.40 -12.19 8.78
C LYS A 17 -18.80 -12.26 7.31
N MET A 18 -17.82 -12.27 6.41
CA MET A 18 -18.04 -12.31 4.96
C MET A 18 -17.92 -13.74 4.40
N ALA A 19 -17.70 -14.75 5.25
CA ALA A 19 -17.72 -16.15 4.86
C ALA A 19 -19.10 -16.57 4.36
N HIS A 20 -19.14 -17.39 3.32
CA HIS A 20 -20.36 -17.81 2.64
C HIS A 20 -20.26 -19.25 2.12
N ASN A 21 -21.41 -19.84 1.82
CA ASN A 21 -21.50 -21.24 1.36
C ASN A 21 -21.43 -21.38 -0.18
N GLU A 22 -21.38 -20.28 -0.92
CA GLU A 22 -21.21 -20.33 -2.38
C GLU A 22 -19.83 -20.91 -2.76
N PRO A 23 -19.75 -21.79 -3.77
CA PRO A 23 -18.50 -22.43 -4.17
C PRO A 23 -17.53 -21.46 -4.87
N ASP A 24 -18.08 -20.45 -5.56
CA ASP A 24 -17.33 -19.47 -6.33
C ASP A 24 -17.10 -18.17 -5.56
N TYR A 25 -16.18 -17.34 -6.06
CA TYR A 25 -15.92 -16.01 -5.52
C TYR A 25 -17.10 -15.06 -5.78
N ILE A 26 -17.47 -14.29 -4.76
CA ILE A 26 -18.44 -13.21 -4.91
C ILE A 26 -17.70 -11.95 -5.34
N LEU A 27 -18.02 -11.45 -6.54
CA LEU A 27 -17.50 -10.19 -7.06
C LEU A 27 -18.34 -9.01 -6.56
N ILE A 28 -17.69 -8.06 -5.89
CA ILE A 28 -18.26 -6.80 -5.44
C ILE A 28 -17.68 -5.68 -6.30
N ASN A 29 -18.49 -5.18 -7.24
CA ASN A 29 -18.16 -4.04 -8.10
C ASN A 29 -19.04 -2.80 -7.85
N ASP A 30 -20.03 -2.90 -6.96
CA ASP A 30 -20.88 -1.76 -6.60
C ASP A 30 -20.22 -0.94 -5.47
N LYS A 31 -19.92 0.33 -5.75
CA LYS A 31 -19.34 1.28 -4.78
C LYS A 31 -20.22 1.42 -3.54
N LYS A 32 -21.55 1.33 -3.65
CA LYS A 32 -22.45 1.42 -2.50
C LYS A 32 -22.28 0.27 -1.51
N VAL A 33 -21.90 -0.91 -2.00
CA VAL A 33 -21.60 -2.08 -1.18
C VAL A 33 -20.23 -1.90 -0.55
N LEU A 34 -19.23 -1.49 -1.33
CA LEU A 34 -17.89 -1.18 -0.85
C LEU A 34 -17.91 -0.17 0.31
N ASP A 35 -18.69 0.90 0.19
CA ASP A 35 -18.80 1.97 1.20
C ASP A 35 -19.40 1.48 2.54
N ARG A 36 -20.04 0.31 2.56
CA ARG A 36 -20.58 -0.32 3.78
C ARG A 36 -19.66 -1.39 4.36
N MET A 37 -18.61 -1.75 3.64
CA MET A 37 -17.63 -2.72 4.07
C MET A 37 -16.48 -2.04 4.79
N TRP A 38 -15.89 -2.77 5.74
CA TRP A 38 -14.65 -2.31 6.35
C TRP A 38 -13.48 -2.50 5.36
N LEU A 39 -12.67 -1.46 5.23
CA LEU A 39 -11.43 -1.45 4.45
C LEU A 39 -10.26 -1.08 5.37
N PRO A 40 -9.08 -1.69 5.19
CA PRO A 40 -7.89 -1.24 5.91
C PRO A 40 -7.54 0.20 5.50
N ASP A 41 -7.23 1.03 6.49
CA ASP A 41 -6.98 2.47 6.34
C ASP A 41 -5.54 2.79 5.91
N LEU A 42 -5.04 2.04 4.92
CA LEU A 42 -3.69 2.26 4.39
C LEU A 42 -3.62 3.57 3.61
N TYR A 43 -2.59 4.35 3.89
CA TYR A 43 -2.29 5.57 3.17
C TYR A 43 -0.81 5.70 2.81
N PHE A 44 -0.53 6.54 1.82
CA PHE A 44 0.81 6.82 1.34
C PHE A 44 1.40 8.00 2.11
N ALA A 45 2.24 7.73 3.12
CA ALA A 45 2.72 8.74 4.07
C ALA A 45 3.49 9.89 3.43
N ASN A 46 4.21 9.61 2.34
CA ASN A 46 4.99 10.59 1.62
C ASN A 46 4.35 11.01 0.28
N ALA A 47 3.07 10.70 0.05
CA ALA A 47 2.34 11.26 -1.06
C ALA A 47 1.98 12.73 -0.77
N LYS A 48 2.29 13.61 -1.72
CA LYS A 48 1.83 15.01 -1.71
C LYS A 48 0.40 15.12 -2.23
N THR A 49 0.11 14.36 -3.27
CA THR A 49 -1.22 14.26 -3.87
C THR A 49 -1.47 12.80 -4.26
N SER A 50 -2.71 12.36 -4.15
CA SER A 50 -3.17 11.04 -4.56
C SER A 50 -4.55 11.16 -5.20
N HIS A 51 -4.83 10.28 -6.17
CA HIS A 51 -6.11 10.25 -6.88
C HIS A 51 -6.49 8.80 -7.21
N PHE A 52 -7.74 8.44 -6.88
CA PHE A 52 -8.36 7.18 -7.31
C PHE A 52 -9.04 7.38 -8.66
N HIS A 53 -8.82 6.47 -9.60
CA HIS A 53 -9.40 6.59 -10.94
C HIS A 53 -10.89 6.21 -10.94
N GLU A 54 -11.74 7.03 -11.55
CA GLU A 54 -13.20 6.83 -11.57
C GLU A 54 -13.85 6.79 -12.97
N VAL A 55 -13.05 6.64 -14.04
CA VAL A 55 -13.55 6.69 -15.42
C VAL A 55 -13.48 5.30 -16.08
N THR A 56 -14.55 4.78 -16.68
CA THR A 56 -15.96 5.24 -16.68
C THR A 56 -16.71 4.91 -15.38
N VAL A 57 -16.10 4.06 -14.54
CA VAL A 57 -16.57 3.68 -13.20
C VAL A 57 -15.37 3.70 -12.24
N PRO A 58 -15.58 3.80 -10.92
CA PRO A 58 -14.53 3.60 -9.92
C PRO A 58 -13.68 2.36 -10.23
N ASN A 59 -12.38 2.55 -10.44
CA ASN A 59 -11.46 1.48 -10.76
C ASN A 59 -11.05 0.76 -9.48
N PHE A 60 -11.96 -0.07 -8.98
CA PHE A 60 -11.69 -1.07 -7.97
C PHE A 60 -12.28 -2.40 -8.39
N ASN A 61 -11.75 -3.47 -7.82
CA ASN A 61 -12.36 -4.78 -7.84
C ASN A 61 -12.25 -5.39 -6.44
N MET A 62 -13.30 -6.07 -6.00
CA MET A 62 -13.28 -6.79 -4.73
C MET A 62 -13.86 -8.18 -4.93
N TYR A 63 -13.13 -9.19 -4.47
CA TYR A 63 -13.57 -10.58 -4.47
C TYR A 63 -13.60 -11.09 -3.04
N VAL A 64 -14.69 -11.77 -2.69
CA VAL A 64 -14.82 -12.47 -1.41
C VAL A 64 -14.86 -13.97 -1.70
N ASN A 65 -14.02 -14.74 -1.01
CA ASN A 65 -14.08 -16.20 -1.10
C ASN A 65 -14.97 -16.79 0.00
N ASN A 66 -15.30 -18.08 -0.16
CA ASN A 66 -16.13 -18.83 0.79
C ASN A 66 -15.61 -18.82 2.24
N ALA A 67 -14.29 -18.76 2.44
CA ALA A 67 -13.64 -18.67 3.75
C ALA A 67 -13.63 -17.25 4.35
N GLY A 68 -14.19 -16.24 3.66
CA GLY A 68 -14.19 -14.85 4.09
C GLY A 68 -12.88 -14.09 3.79
N VAL A 69 -12.01 -14.65 2.93
CA VAL A 69 -10.84 -13.93 2.41
C VAL A 69 -11.34 -12.89 1.41
N ILE A 70 -11.01 -11.64 1.66
CA ILE A 70 -11.33 -10.50 0.81
C ILE A 70 -10.07 -10.10 0.07
N SER A 71 -10.14 -10.08 -1.27
CA SER A 71 -9.12 -9.52 -2.15
C SER A 71 -9.64 -8.21 -2.73
N TYR A 72 -8.92 -7.12 -2.52
CA TYR A 72 -9.27 -5.79 -2.99
C TYR A 72 -8.15 -5.25 -3.89
N GLY A 73 -8.51 -4.76 -5.07
CA GLY A 73 -7.60 -4.07 -5.98
C GLY A 73 -8.13 -2.69 -6.32
N THR A 74 -7.25 -1.70 -6.43
CA THR A 74 -7.62 -0.36 -6.91
C THR A 74 -6.48 0.30 -7.66
N ARG A 75 -6.81 1.14 -8.65
CA ARG A 75 -5.82 1.95 -9.37
C ARG A 75 -5.66 3.30 -8.69
N VAL A 76 -4.42 3.68 -8.40
CA VAL A 76 -4.08 4.94 -7.72
C VAL A 76 -2.95 5.64 -8.44
N THR A 77 -3.14 6.93 -8.73
CA THR A 77 -2.05 7.83 -9.14
C THR A 77 -1.56 8.62 -7.93
N LEU A 78 -0.24 8.67 -7.76
CA LEU A 78 0.42 9.30 -6.64
C LEU A 78 1.50 10.27 -7.13
N ASN A 79 1.57 11.45 -6.52
CA ASN A 79 2.78 12.28 -6.55
C ASN A 79 3.50 12.07 -5.22
N VAL A 80 4.68 11.44 -5.25
CA VAL A 80 5.40 11.02 -4.05
C VAL A 80 6.62 11.90 -3.81
N ALA A 81 6.76 12.40 -2.59
CA ALA A 81 7.93 13.15 -2.18
C ALA A 81 9.16 12.25 -2.15
N CYS A 82 10.21 12.68 -2.84
CA CYS A 82 11.52 12.05 -2.83
C CYS A 82 12.61 13.13 -2.74
N ASN A 83 13.59 12.90 -1.87
CA ASN A 83 14.74 13.77 -1.70
C ASN A 83 15.85 13.30 -2.65
N LEU A 84 15.99 14.00 -3.78
CA LEU A 84 17.00 13.66 -4.77
C LEU A 84 18.37 14.16 -4.32
N ASN A 85 19.41 13.34 -4.52
CA ASN A 85 20.79 13.73 -4.31
C ASN A 85 21.44 14.09 -5.65
N LEU A 86 21.49 15.38 -5.97
CA LEU A 86 21.94 15.89 -7.27
C LEU A 86 23.45 16.21 -7.33
N LYS A 87 24.24 15.69 -6.39
CA LYS A 87 25.69 15.98 -6.33
C LYS A 87 26.43 15.60 -7.63
N ASN A 88 25.98 14.55 -8.30
CA ASN A 88 26.61 13.99 -9.50
C ASN A 88 25.76 14.17 -10.76
N TYR A 89 24.78 15.09 -10.76
CA TYR A 89 23.92 15.31 -11.93
C TYR A 89 24.76 15.61 -13.20
N PRO A 90 24.45 15.00 -14.36
CA PRO A 90 23.33 14.09 -14.67
C PRO A 90 23.65 12.58 -14.52
N LEU A 91 24.79 12.23 -13.92
CA LEU A 91 25.29 10.85 -13.74
C LEU A 91 25.07 10.36 -12.30
N ASP A 92 23.90 10.64 -11.76
CA ASP A 92 23.51 10.29 -10.40
C ASP A 92 22.59 9.06 -10.34
N GLN A 93 22.42 8.53 -9.14
CA GLN A 93 21.47 7.46 -8.83
C GLN A 93 20.56 7.95 -7.72
N GLN A 94 19.25 7.80 -7.93
CA GLN A 94 18.23 8.30 -7.01
C GLN A 94 17.56 7.13 -6.30
N LEU A 95 17.55 7.18 -4.97
CA LEU A 95 16.84 6.22 -4.13
C LEU A 95 15.58 6.90 -3.56
N CYS A 96 14.43 6.48 -4.04
CA CYS A 96 13.14 6.98 -3.60
C CYS A 96 12.34 5.88 -2.90
N TYR A 97 11.58 6.27 -1.88
CA TYR A 97 10.75 5.36 -1.12
C TYR A 97 9.27 5.66 -1.37
N VAL A 98 8.44 4.63 -1.35
CA VAL A 98 6.97 4.75 -1.25
C VAL A 98 6.58 4.15 0.08
N LYS A 99 6.06 4.96 0.99
CA LYS A 99 5.75 4.52 2.35
C LYS A 99 4.26 4.30 2.50
N ILE A 100 3.85 3.05 2.70
CA ILE A 100 2.47 2.66 2.96
C ILE A 100 2.35 2.34 4.45
N ILE A 101 1.43 3.00 5.15
CA ILE A 101 1.21 2.79 6.58
C ILE A 101 -0.28 2.87 6.91
N SER A 102 -0.65 2.27 8.03
CA SER A 102 -1.96 2.43 8.68
C SER A 102 -2.11 3.85 9.26
N TYR A 103 -3.31 4.41 9.19
CA TYR A 103 -3.59 5.73 9.77
C TYR A 103 -3.94 5.64 11.26
N ALA A 104 -4.90 4.78 11.63
CA ALA A 104 -5.47 4.70 12.97
C ALA A 104 -5.03 3.44 13.74
N TYR A 105 -4.84 2.32 13.04
CA TYR A 105 -4.47 1.05 13.69
C TYR A 105 -2.96 0.92 13.87
N THR A 106 -2.56 0.18 14.90
CA THR A 106 -1.15 -0.22 15.04
C THR A 106 -0.88 -1.67 14.76
N THR A 107 0.39 -2.03 14.76
CA THR A 107 0.89 -3.37 14.45
C THR A 107 0.20 -4.50 15.22
N ASN A 108 -0.28 -4.25 16.45
CA ASN A 108 -1.03 -5.25 17.23
C ASN A 108 -2.48 -5.43 16.76
N GLU A 109 -3.07 -4.42 16.13
CA GLU A 109 -4.45 -4.40 15.65
C GLU A 109 -4.50 -4.75 14.16
N MET A 110 -3.57 -4.21 13.38
CA MET A 110 -3.41 -4.44 11.95
C MET A 110 -1.92 -4.56 11.64
N ASN A 111 -1.52 -5.76 11.23
CA ASN A 111 -0.17 -6.02 10.73
C ASN A 111 -0.19 -6.06 9.21
N VAL A 112 0.60 -5.19 8.57
CA VAL A 112 0.64 -5.07 7.11
C VAL A 112 1.90 -5.76 6.61
N THR A 113 1.73 -6.77 5.77
CA THR A 113 2.83 -7.54 5.20
C THR A 113 2.73 -7.60 3.68
N TRP A 114 3.88 -7.72 3.03
CA TRP A 114 3.98 -8.03 1.61
C TRP A 114 3.42 -9.43 1.32
N PHE A 115 2.84 -9.63 0.13
CA PHE A 115 2.45 -10.96 -0.34
C PHE A 115 3.69 -11.86 -0.49
N ASP A 116 3.52 -13.15 -0.20
CA ASP A 116 4.59 -14.13 -0.43
C ASP A 116 4.96 -14.18 -1.91
N GLY A 117 6.27 -14.18 -2.20
CA GLY A 117 6.79 -14.18 -3.58
C GLY A 117 6.94 -12.79 -4.19
N ILE A 118 6.44 -12.59 -5.41
CA ILE A 118 6.62 -11.34 -6.17
C ILE A 118 5.56 -10.33 -5.75
N SER A 119 5.93 -9.46 -4.81
CA SER A 119 5.05 -8.44 -4.25
C SER A 119 4.95 -7.15 -5.05
N ILE A 120 5.93 -6.88 -5.92
CA ILE A 120 5.94 -5.66 -6.74
C ILE A 120 6.26 -6.04 -8.18
N ASN A 121 5.32 -5.74 -9.07
CA ASN A 121 5.46 -5.92 -10.51
C ASN A 121 5.46 -4.55 -11.20
N TYR A 122 6.23 -4.42 -12.27
CA TYR A 122 6.23 -3.24 -13.12
C TYR A 122 6.34 -3.65 -14.58
N ASN A 123 5.83 -2.81 -15.48
CA ASN A 123 5.98 -3.01 -16.91
C ASN A 123 7.28 -2.35 -17.37
N SER A 124 8.24 -3.14 -17.86
CA SER A 124 9.54 -2.65 -18.36
C SER A 124 9.45 -1.88 -19.68
N GLU A 125 8.34 -2.00 -20.42
CA GLU A 125 8.09 -1.25 -21.65
C GLU A 125 7.66 0.20 -21.36
N ILE A 126 7.09 0.44 -20.16
CA ILE A 126 6.75 1.78 -19.71
C ILE A 126 8.01 2.42 -19.14
N GLY A 127 8.81 2.98 -20.04
CA GLY A 127 10.04 3.69 -19.72
C GLY A 127 9.80 5.15 -19.32
N LEU A 128 10.67 5.67 -18.48
CA LEU A 128 10.77 7.11 -18.25
C LEU A 128 11.75 7.69 -19.30
N PRO A 129 11.49 8.89 -19.84
CA PRO A 129 12.34 9.47 -20.88
C PRO A 129 13.75 9.84 -20.39
N GLU A 130 13.87 10.26 -19.11
CA GLU A 130 15.13 10.76 -18.54
C GLU A 130 15.77 9.81 -17.54
N LEU A 131 14.99 8.92 -16.92
CA LEU A 131 15.44 8.03 -15.85
C LEU A 131 15.23 6.57 -16.25
N ARG A 132 15.99 5.68 -15.61
CA ARG A 132 15.77 4.24 -15.73
C ARG A 132 15.63 3.62 -14.35
N ILE A 133 14.62 2.79 -14.18
CA ILE A 133 14.45 1.99 -12.97
C ILE A 133 15.54 0.91 -12.96
N VAL A 134 16.44 0.98 -11.97
CA VAL A 134 17.52 0.00 -11.79
C VAL A 134 17.06 -1.20 -10.95
N SER A 135 16.29 -0.94 -9.89
CA SER A 135 15.77 -1.98 -9.01
C SER A 135 14.56 -1.48 -8.24
N ILE A 136 13.65 -2.40 -7.94
CA ILE A 136 12.53 -2.20 -7.02
C ILE A 136 12.59 -3.32 -5.99
N LYS A 137 12.48 -3.00 -4.70
CA LYS A 137 12.54 -3.97 -3.62
C LYS A 137 11.45 -3.68 -2.59
N PRO A 138 10.68 -4.69 -2.15
CA PRO A 138 9.84 -4.54 -0.98
C PRO A 138 10.74 -4.36 0.25
N ASP A 139 10.31 -3.51 1.17
CA ASP A 139 10.98 -3.31 2.45
C ASP A 139 9.93 -3.17 3.55
N TYR A 140 10.34 -3.43 4.80
CA TYR A 140 9.49 -3.28 5.96
C TYR A 140 10.12 -2.28 6.92
N CYS A 141 9.40 -1.20 7.22
CA CYS A 141 9.86 -0.17 8.15
C CYS A 141 9.12 -0.27 9.48
N ASP A 142 9.81 -0.63 10.55
CA ASP A 142 9.33 -0.59 11.93
C ASP A 142 9.52 0.81 12.55
N GLY A 143 8.99 1.82 11.86
CA GLY A 143 9.03 3.21 12.34
C GLY A 143 8.10 3.42 13.53
N THR A 144 8.56 4.20 14.52
CA THR A 144 7.72 4.69 15.62
C THR A 144 7.09 6.02 15.22
N TYR A 145 5.77 6.10 15.18
CA TYR A 145 5.03 7.35 14.97
C TYR A 145 4.32 7.76 16.25
N THR A 146 4.51 9.02 16.67
CA THR A 146 3.82 9.60 17.83
C THR A 146 2.50 10.22 17.39
N TYR A 147 1.38 9.71 17.88
CA TYR A 147 0.05 10.27 17.64
C TYR A 147 -0.35 11.22 18.78
N THR A 148 -1.18 12.22 18.46
CA THR A 148 -1.51 13.37 19.32
C THR A 148 -2.37 13.07 20.56
N LEU A 149 -2.86 11.83 20.73
CA LEU A 149 -3.85 11.55 21.78
C LEU A 149 -3.26 11.33 23.19
N THR A 150 -1.98 11.00 23.37
CA THR A 150 -1.40 10.96 24.75
C THR A 150 0.09 11.32 24.81
N GLN A 151 0.49 12.04 25.86
CA GLN A 151 1.87 12.51 26.12
C GLN A 151 2.92 11.38 26.25
N ASN A 152 2.51 10.12 26.39
CA ASN A 152 3.39 8.97 26.62
C ASN A 152 3.18 7.79 25.63
N SER A 153 2.39 7.95 24.56
CA SER A 153 2.16 6.86 23.60
C SER A 153 3.13 6.90 22.42
N SER A 154 4.39 6.56 22.65
CA SER A 154 5.24 6.01 21.59
C SER A 154 4.89 4.52 21.44
N ARG A 155 4.23 4.12 20.35
CA ARG A 155 3.96 2.70 20.08
C ARG A 155 5.22 2.07 19.48
N VAL A 156 6.05 1.52 20.37
CA VAL A 156 7.26 0.76 20.04
C VAL A 156 6.88 -0.50 19.26
N GLY A 157 7.27 -0.58 18.00
CA GLY A 157 7.52 -1.88 17.37
C GLY A 157 8.67 -2.53 18.14
N LYS A 158 8.42 -3.62 18.86
CA LYS A 158 9.44 -4.27 19.68
C LYS A 158 10.64 -4.65 18.79
N ASN A 159 11.81 -4.11 19.16
CA ASN A 159 13.12 -4.52 18.69
C ASN A 159 13.24 -6.05 18.57
N ARG A 160 13.81 -6.52 17.46
CA ARG A 160 14.41 -7.85 17.33
C ARG A 160 15.81 -7.88 17.98
N SER A 161 16.22 -9.12 18.32
CA SER A 161 17.52 -9.58 18.87
C SER A 161 17.60 -9.53 20.41
N LEU A 162 17.99 -10.58 21.14
CA LEU A 162 19.04 -11.60 20.93
C LEU A 162 18.70 -12.93 21.64
N PHE A 163 19.23 -14.02 21.09
CA PHE A 163 19.62 -15.29 21.73
C PHE A 163 19.40 -15.45 23.25
N LYS A 164 18.66 -16.51 23.61
CA LYS A 164 19.16 -17.60 24.46
C LYS A 164 18.51 -18.91 24.04
#